data_AF-A0A392P7H1-F1
#
_entry.id   AF-A0A392P7H1-F1
#
_cell.length_a   1.000
_cell.length_b   1.000
_cell.length_c   1.000
_cell.angle_alpha   90.00
_cell.angle_beta   90.00
_cell.angle_gamma   90.00
#
_symmetry.space_group_name_H-M   'P 1'
#
loop_
_entity.id
_entity.type
_entity.pdbx_description
1 polymer ?
#
loop_
_entity_poly.entity_id
_entity_poly.type
_entity_poly.pdbx_seq_one_letter_code
_entity_poly.pdbx_strand_id
1 'polypeptide(L)' 'DIDFESAEAKKNVSGSSTKRSRAAEVHNLSERRRRDRINEKMKALQELIPRSNKSDKASMLDEAIEYLKSLQLQVQ' A
#
# COMPACT_ATOMS: atom_id res chain seq x y z
N ASP A 1 36.73 -52.29 -16.02
CA ASP A 1 36.24 -51.28 -16.98
C ASP A 1 34.76 -51.03 -16.67
N ILE A 2 34.48 -50.08 -15.77
CA ILE A 2 34.21 -48.64 -16.07
C ILE A 2 32.90 -48.58 -16.88
N ASP A 3 31.77 -48.21 -16.29
CA ASP A 3 31.45 -46.80 -16.05
C ASP A 3 30.58 -46.53 -14.80
N PHE A 4 30.99 -45.47 -14.12
CA PHE A 4 30.43 -44.80 -12.95
C PHE A 4 29.78 -43.49 -13.41
N GLU A 5 28.76 -43.02 -12.68
CA GLU A 5 28.14 -41.67 -12.80
C GLU A 5 27.34 -41.38 -14.08
N SER A 6 26.15 -40.78 -14.02
CA SER A 6 25.90 -39.49 -13.41
C SER A 6 24.43 -39.36 -13.00
N ALA A 7 24.20 -39.30 -11.68
CA ALA A 7 22.90 -39.01 -11.09
C ALA A 7 22.90 -37.62 -10.47
N GLU A 8 23.28 -36.57 -11.20
CA GLU A 8 23.13 -35.20 -10.72
C GLU A 8 22.62 -34.24 -11.81
N ALA A 9 21.30 -34.18 -11.95
CA ALA A 9 20.63 -33.05 -12.59
C ALA A 9 19.24 -32.80 -11.96
N LYS A 10 19.15 -32.79 -10.62
CA LYS A 10 17.89 -32.44 -9.92
C LYS A 10 18.12 -31.55 -8.68
N LYS A 11 18.85 -30.46 -8.83
CA LYS A 11 18.77 -29.34 -7.87
C LYS A 11 18.93 -28.04 -8.65
N ASN A 12 17.84 -27.27 -8.81
CA ASN A 12 17.86 -25.80 -8.81
C ASN A 12 16.52 -25.11 -9.18
N VAL A 13 15.45 -25.83 -9.51
CA VAL A 13 14.17 -25.16 -9.88
C VAL A 13 13.30 -24.79 -8.67
N SER A 14 13.46 -25.47 -7.52
CA SER A 14 12.56 -25.31 -6.38
C SER A 14 12.83 -24.08 -5.49
N GLY A 15 14.07 -23.58 -5.42
CA GLY A 15 14.43 -22.47 -4.51
C GLY A 15 14.17 -21.06 -5.05
N SER A 16 14.09 -20.90 -6.37
CA SER A 16 13.88 -19.58 -7.02
C SER A 16 12.42 -19.13 -6.95
N SER A 17 11.46 -20.06 -7.02
CA SER A 17 10.03 -19.76 -6.91
C SER A 17 9.64 -19.36 -5.49
N THR A 18 10.16 -20.04 -4.47
CA THR A 18 9.88 -19.73 -3.05
C THR A 18 10.48 -18.38 -2.64
N LYS A 19 11.70 -18.07 -3.09
CA LYS A 19 12.33 -16.75 -2.86
C LYS A 19 11.54 -15.61 -3.50
N ARG A 20 11.07 -15.78 -4.74
CA ARG A 20 10.20 -14.80 -5.42
C ARG A 20 8.84 -14.65 -4.73
N SER A 21 8.25 -15.75 -4.27
CA SER A 21 6.98 -15.73 -3.52
C SER A 21 7.10 -14.94 -2.21
N ARG A 22 8.17 -15.17 -1.42
CA ARG A 22 8.42 -14.43 -0.19
C ARG A 22 8.68 -12.94 -0.43
N ALA A 23 9.41 -12.60 -1.49
CA ALA A 23 9.63 -11.20 -1.86
C ALA A 23 8.32 -10.49 -2.23
N ALA A 24 7.44 -11.15 -2.99
CA ALA A 24 6.11 -10.63 -3.31
C ALA A 24 5.24 -10.45 -2.05
N GLU A 25 5.29 -11.39 -1.11
CA GLU A 25 4.56 -11.30 0.16
C GLU A 25 5.00 -10.08 0.99
N VAL A 26 6.32 -9.87 1.15
CA VAL A 26 6.86 -8.72 1.87
C VAL A 26 6.45 -7.41 1.20
N HIS A 27 6.53 -7.34 -0.14
CA HIS A 27 6.07 -6.18 -0.90
C HIS A 27 4.58 -5.91 -0.68
N ASN A 28 3.73 -6.94 -0.77
CA ASN A 28 2.29 -6.82 -0.57
C ASN A 28 1.94 -6.36 0.85
N LEU A 29 2.67 -6.84 1.86
CA LEU A 29 2.51 -6.40 3.25
C LEU A 29 2.90 -4.93 3.42
N SER A 30 4.01 -4.50 2.80
CA SER A 30 4.44 -3.11 2.80
C SER A 30 3.38 -2.19 2.18
N GLU A 31 2.85 -2.56 1.02
CA GLU A 31 1.80 -1.77 0.35
C GLU A 31 0.49 -1.75 1.14
N ARG A 32 0.13 -2.85 1.81
CA ARG A 32 -1.02 -2.87 2.74
C ARG A 32 -0.83 -1.83 3.85
N ARG A 33 0.30 -1.86 4.55
CA ARG A 33 0.61 -0.89 5.62
C ARG A 33 0.60 0.56 5.12
N ARG A 34 1.08 0.80 3.89
CA ARG A 34 1.01 2.14 3.27
C ARG A 34 -0.43 2.58 3.06
N ARG A 35 -1.30 1.70 2.54
CA ARG A 35 -2.74 1.99 2.36
C ARG A 35 -3.45 2.22 3.68
N ASP A 36 -3.13 1.45 4.72
CA ASP A 36 -3.74 1.59 6.04
C ASP A 36 -3.42 2.98 6.63
N ARG A 37 -2.14 3.40 6.59
CA ARG A 37 -1.73 4.76 7.02
C ARG A 37 -2.43 5.88 6.24
N ILE A 38 -2.67 5.69 4.94
CA ILE A 38 -3.41 6.67 4.14
C ILE A 38 -4.86 6.72 4.60
N ASN A 39 -5.50 5.56 4.79
CA ASN A 39 -6.89 5.50 5.22
C ASN A 39 -7.11 6.10 6.61
N GLU A 40 -6.17 5.89 7.55
CA GLU A 40 -6.19 6.53 8.87
C GLU A 40 -6.15 8.06 8.75
N LYS A 41 -5.26 8.59 7.91
CA LYS A 41 -5.19 10.04 7.64
C LYS A 41 -6.45 10.57 6.98
N MET A 42 -7.04 9.84 6.03
CA MET A 42 -8.31 10.23 5.41
C MET A 42 -9.44 10.28 6.44
N LYS A 43 -9.51 9.31 7.36
CA LYS A 43 -10.52 9.30 8.42
C LYS A 43 -10.34 10.48 9.38
N ALA A 44 -9.10 10.74 9.81
CA ALA A 44 -8.81 11.91 10.65
C ALA A 44 -9.17 13.23 9.94
N LEU A 45 -8.90 13.33 8.64
CA LEU A 45 -9.28 14.49 7.83
C LEU A 45 -10.81 14.65 7.76
N GLN A 46 -11.54 13.55 7.58
CA GLN A 46 -13.01 13.54 7.56
C GLN A 46 -13.59 14.13 8.85
N GLU A 47 -13.06 13.74 10.02
CA GLU A 47 -13.52 14.22 11.33
C GLU A 47 -13.31 15.73 11.54
N LEU A 48 -12.36 16.35 10.81
CA LEU A 48 -12.03 17.77 10.91
C LEU A 48 -12.82 18.66 9.95
N ILE A 49 -13.40 18.09 8.88
CA ILE A 49 -14.08 18.87 7.84
C ILE A 49 -15.58 18.93 8.12
N PRO A 50 -16.19 20.12 8.19
CA PRO A 50 -17.64 20.25 8.33
C PRO A 50 -18.38 19.61 7.15
N ARG A 51 -19.44 18.83 7.44
CA ARG A 51 -20.33 18.21 6.43
C ARG A 51 -19.66 17.17 5.51
N SER A 52 -18.55 16.57 5.92
CA SER A 52 -17.83 15.50 5.22
C SER A 52 -18.56 14.13 5.27
N ASN A 53 -19.83 14.08 4.88
CA ASN A 53 -20.58 12.82 4.80
C ASN A 53 -20.25 12.01 3.53
N LYS A 54 -19.47 12.57 2.61
CA LYS A 54 -19.08 11.91 1.36
C LYS A 54 -18.02 10.85 1.64
N SER A 55 -18.27 9.66 1.11
CA SER A 55 -17.42 8.47 1.31
C SER A 55 -16.31 8.33 0.26
N ASP A 56 -16.35 9.12 -0.83
CA ASP A 56 -15.32 9.08 -1.86
C ASP A 56 -14.13 9.99 -1.52
N LYS A 57 -12.93 9.50 -1.84
CA LYS A 57 -11.67 10.16 -1.44
C LYS A 57 -11.40 11.44 -2.21
N ALA A 58 -11.90 11.57 -3.44
CA ALA A 58 -11.64 12.75 -4.27
C ALA A 58 -12.42 13.95 -3.72
N SER A 59 -13.74 13.80 -3.54
CA SER A 59 -14.59 14.85 -3.00
C SER A 59 -14.15 15.27 -1.59
N MET A 60 -13.69 14.33 -0.75
CA MET A 60 -13.17 14.67 0.58
C MET A 60 -11.94 15.59 0.52
N LEU A 61 -11.05 15.38 -0.46
CA LEU A 61 -9.88 16.25 -0.64
C LEU A 61 -10.28 17.62 -1.18
N ASP A 62 -11.24 17.69 -2.11
CA ASP A 62 -11.77 18.96 -2.61
C ASP A 62 -12.42 19.78 -1.49
N GLU A 63 -13.26 19.14 -0.66
CA GLU A 63 -13.89 19.77 0.51
C GLU A 63 -12.86 20.24 1.54
N ALA A 64 -11.77 19.48 1.74
CA ALA A 64 -10.67 19.87 2.62
C ALA A 64 -10.02 21.17 2.15
N ILE A 65 -9.74 21.27 0.85
CA ILE A 65 -9.12 22.43 0.24
C ILE A 65 -10.03 23.65 0.35
N GLU A 66 -11.32 23.49 0.06
CA GLU A 66 -12.31 24.56 0.20
C GLU A 66 -12.43 25.05 1.64
N TYR A 67 -12.49 24.13 2.61
CA TYR A 67 -12.58 24.49 4.01
C TYR A 67 -11.36 25.28 4.47
N LEU A 68 -10.14 24.84 4.13
CA LEU A 68 -8.90 25.56 4.46
C LEU A 68 -8.84 26.96 3.83
N LYS A 69 -9.29 27.12 2.58
CA LYS A 69 -9.39 28.45 1.94
C LYS A 69 -10.37 29.36 2.69
N SER A 70 -11.52 28.83 3.12
CA SER A 70 -12.49 29.61 3.89
C SER A 70 -11.93 30.07 5.24
N LEU A 71 -11.17 29.20 5.92
CA LEU A 71 -10.51 29.54 7.19
C LEU A 71 -9.44 30.61 7.01
N GLN A 72 -8.66 30.56 5.93
CA GLN A 72 -7.68 31.60 5.62
C GLN A 72 -8.33 32.96 5.42
N LEU A 73 -9.50 33.02 4.75
CA LEU A 73 -10.24 34.26 4.53
C LEU A 73 -10.82 34.84 5.83
N GLN A 74 -11.13 34.01 6.83
CA GLN A 74 -11.67 34.47 8.12
C GLN A 74 -10.62 35.12 9.03
N VAL A 75 -9.35 34.77 8.85
CA VAL A 75 -8.23 35.25 9.70
C VAL A 75 -7.45 36.39 9.03
N GLN A 76 -7.69 36.65 7.75
CA GLN A 76 -7.23 37.86 7.07
C GLN A 76 -8.05 39.09 7.49
#